data_AF-A0A7S0WY15-F1
#
_entry.id   AF-A0A7S0WY15-F1
#
_cell.length_a   1.000
_cell.length_b   1.000
_cell.length_c   1.000
_cell.angle_alpha   90.00
_cell.angle_beta   90.00
_cell.angle_gamma   90.00
#
_symmetry.space_group_name_H-M   'P 1'
#
loop_
_entity.id
_entity.type
_entity.pdbx_description
1 polymer ?
#
loop_
_entity_poly.entity_id
_entity_poly.type
_entity_poly.pdbx_seq_one_letter_code
_entity_poly.pdbx_strand_id
1 'polypeptide(L)'
;MQHAFAGAGGHAGAGAMEMLQLQIQGLTKEIEEKATTIGGLQVQKRSAQDESTSMKFDEEIEPLQREKEHLLQSRSELLKIFAGLALASTAPDPSRASPHVLDGLQTLAIALAAWELDAEYLELPKGLPVELPQPLRTSIYQRRAYHRVIRRLCIAEGGMRTPIGDGSRTTSLDGSGSVGGGGVAASVSVPPMAATRAFVGNVLTGPPGCGKSSIAPLVIAHLAHHKKTVLYRYFSPRSLDQYILLDFTTSPPRVDMEYSETPKRLAGYLRSSETWLLWDGPPTKKGSGQFNGDGPMLVMSSPNDKNYHEFVKGKGAAVLHMNAFALDEFLKVAPMYNVAIPDAVERYRIFGGVIRPALVKLEEENEETLRKSVSGNDARQLLDLDLVGIRSRMSHTLV
;
A
#
# COMPACT_ATOMS: atom_id res chain seq x y z
N MET A 1 22.18 13.41 -30.89
CA MET A 1 20.76 13.80 -30.67
C MET A 1 19.90 12.55 -30.54
N GLN A 2 19.95 11.89 -29.39
CA GLN A 2 19.05 10.81 -29.03
C GLN A 2 18.61 11.07 -27.59
N HIS A 3 17.54 11.83 -27.44
CA HIS A 3 16.79 11.91 -26.20
C HIS A 3 15.32 12.17 -26.53
N ALA A 4 14.48 11.60 -25.66
CA ALA A 4 13.08 11.91 -25.42
C ALA A 4 12.05 11.29 -26.38
N PHE A 5 11.56 10.10 -26.02
CA PHE A 5 10.15 9.72 -26.13
C PHE A 5 9.84 8.60 -25.12
N ALA A 6 9.80 8.95 -23.83
CA ALA A 6 9.30 8.07 -22.78
C ALA A 6 8.44 8.91 -21.83
N GLY A 7 7.20 9.19 -22.22
CA GLY A 7 6.35 10.08 -21.44
C GLY A 7 4.95 10.37 -21.98
N ALA A 8 4.31 9.45 -22.72
CA ALA A 8 2.92 9.57 -23.14
C ALA A 8 2.31 8.21 -23.58
N GLY A 9 2.54 7.13 -22.84
CA GLY A 9 2.33 5.76 -23.36
C GLY A 9 0.93 5.14 -23.28
N GLY A 10 -0.01 5.68 -22.49
CA GLY A 10 -1.25 4.94 -22.16
C GLY A 10 -2.45 5.19 -23.08
N HIS A 11 -2.75 6.46 -23.38
CA HIS A 11 -3.96 6.82 -24.14
C HIS A 11 -3.73 7.02 -25.64
N ALA A 12 -2.50 7.34 -26.05
CA ALA A 12 -2.16 7.45 -27.47
C ALA A 12 -2.15 6.09 -28.19
N GLY A 13 -1.81 4.99 -27.48
CA GLY A 13 -1.78 3.64 -28.04
C GLY A 13 -3.17 3.06 -28.34
N ALA A 14 -4.16 3.33 -27.48
CA ALA A 14 -5.54 2.85 -27.69
C ALA A 14 -6.20 3.53 -28.89
N GLY A 15 -6.06 4.86 -29.02
CA GLY A 15 -6.58 5.60 -30.17
C GLY A 15 -5.90 5.24 -31.49
N ALA A 16 -4.59 4.94 -31.46
CA ALA A 16 -3.87 4.46 -32.64
C ALA A 16 -4.32 3.06 -33.08
N MET A 17 -4.59 2.15 -32.13
CA MET A 17 -5.12 0.81 -32.43
C MET A 17 -6.54 0.87 -33.02
N GLU A 18 -7.40 1.73 -32.47
CA GLU A 18 -8.77 1.93 -32.97
C GLU A 18 -8.77 2.52 -34.41
N MET A 19 -7.92 3.51 -34.67
CA MET A 19 -7.71 4.06 -36.02
C MET A 19 -7.22 3.01 -37.01
N LEU A 20 -6.23 2.19 -36.65
CA LEU A 20 -5.73 1.12 -37.51
C LEU A 20 -6.81 0.06 -37.78
N GLN A 21 -7.62 -0.28 -36.78
CA GLN A 21 -8.72 -1.22 -36.93
C GLN A 21 -9.78 -0.70 -37.90
N LEU A 22 -10.14 0.58 -37.81
CA LEU A 22 -11.07 1.24 -38.75
C LEU A 22 -10.50 1.27 -40.17
N GLN A 23 -9.21 1.56 -40.34
CA GLN A 23 -8.55 1.53 -41.66
C GLN A 23 -8.53 0.13 -42.27
N ILE A 24 -8.23 -0.91 -41.48
CA ILE A 24 -8.27 -2.31 -41.94
C ILE A 24 -9.68 -2.71 -42.35
N GLN A 25 -10.71 -2.29 -41.60
CA GLN A 25 -12.11 -2.53 -41.96
C GLN A 25 -12.51 -1.82 -43.25
N GLY A 26 -12.10 -0.56 -43.43
CA GLY A 26 -12.33 0.21 -44.65
C GLY A 26 -11.75 -0.48 -45.88
N LEU A 27 -10.47 -0.88 -45.81
CA LEU A 27 -9.82 -1.62 -46.91
C LEU A 27 -10.47 -2.97 -47.18
N THR A 28 -10.93 -3.67 -46.15
CA THR A 28 -11.62 -4.96 -46.31
C THR A 28 -12.88 -4.79 -47.14
N LYS A 29 -13.68 -3.75 -46.83
CA LYS A 29 -14.90 -3.42 -47.58
C LYS A 29 -14.59 -3.04 -49.03
N GLU A 30 -13.59 -2.22 -49.26
CA GLU A 30 -13.19 -1.79 -50.60
C GLU A 30 -12.71 -2.98 -51.46
N ILE A 31 -11.95 -3.90 -50.88
CA ILE A 31 -11.54 -5.15 -51.54
C ILE A 31 -12.76 -6.02 -51.92
N GLU A 32 -13.76 -6.12 -51.04
CA GLU A 32 -15.00 -6.87 -51.29
C GLU A 32 -15.84 -6.24 -52.40
N GLU A 33 -15.99 -4.92 -52.41
CA GLU A 33 -16.68 -4.17 -53.45
C GLU A 33 -16.01 -4.38 -54.81
N LYS A 34 -14.68 -4.25 -54.89
CA LYS A 34 -13.91 -4.50 -56.12
C LYS A 34 -14.02 -5.96 -56.58
N ALA A 35 -13.95 -6.92 -55.66
CA ALA A 35 -14.10 -8.34 -55.99
C ALA A 35 -15.50 -8.63 -56.57
N THR A 36 -16.54 -7.98 -56.05
CA THR A 36 -17.92 -8.12 -56.54
C THR A 36 -18.07 -7.54 -57.94
N THR A 37 -17.53 -6.34 -58.18
CA THR A 37 -17.54 -5.70 -59.51
C THR A 37 -16.82 -6.55 -60.56
N ILE A 38 -15.61 -7.04 -60.24
CA ILE A 38 -14.86 -7.95 -61.12
C ILE A 38 -15.68 -9.21 -61.42
N GLY A 39 -16.31 -9.81 -60.41
CA GLY A 39 -17.17 -10.98 -60.60
C GLY A 39 -18.34 -10.71 -61.54
N GLY A 40 -19.00 -9.55 -61.40
CA GLY A 40 -20.08 -9.11 -62.29
C GLY A 40 -19.62 -8.93 -63.73
N LEU A 41 -18.50 -8.23 -63.95
CA LEU A 41 -17.92 -8.03 -65.27
C LEU A 41 -17.49 -9.35 -65.93
N GLN A 42 -16.96 -10.31 -65.15
CA GLN A 42 -16.61 -11.64 -65.67
C GLN A 42 -17.83 -12.44 -66.11
N VAL A 43 -18.96 -12.34 -65.42
CA VAL A 43 -20.22 -12.99 -65.83
C VAL A 43 -20.76 -12.35 -67.12
N GLN A 44 -20.70 -11.03 -67.24
CA GLN A 44 -21.10 -10.31 -68.46
C GLN A 44 -20.20 -10.66 -69.64
N LYS A 45 -18.87 -10.70 -69.43
CA LYS A 45 -17.91 -11.14 -70.43
C LYS A 45 -18.22 -12.53 -70.99
N ARG A 46 -18.57 -13.49 -70.12
CA ARG A 46 -18.94 -14.86 -70.55
C ARG A 46 -20.23 -14.92 -71.37
N SER A 47 -21.07 -13.89 -71.27
CA SER A 47 -22.35 -13.78 -71.97
C SER A 47 -22.25 -12.99 -73.28
N ALA A 48 -21.09 -12.37 -73.56
CA ALA A 48 -20.82 -11.66 -74.79
C ALA A 48 -20.72 -12.63 -75.98
N GLN A 49 -21.41 -12.32 -77.08
CA GLN A 49 -21.42 -13.15 -78.29
C GLN A 49 -20.35 -12.74 -79.32
N ASP A 50 -19.81 -11.53 -79.23
CA ASP A 50 -18.81 -11.00 -80.15
C ASP A 50 -17.48 -10.70 -79.45
N GLU A 51 -16.39 -10.89 -80.20
CA GLU A 51 -15.02 -10.77 -79.70
C GLU A 51 -14.67 -9.32 -79.29
N SER A 52 -15.29 -8.34 -79.95
CA SER A 52 -15.08 -6.92 -79.67
C SER A 52 -15.60 -6.49 -78.30
N THR A 53 -16.79 -6.96 -77.89
CA THR A 53 -17.30 -6.67 -76.54
C THR A 53 -16.54 -7.44 -75.46
N SER A 54 -16.09 -8.67 -75.76
CA SER A 54 -15.22 -9.43 -74.83
C SER A 54 -13.91 -8.69 -74.55
N MET A 55 -13.27 -8.08 -75.55
CA MET A 55 -12.04 -7.29 -75.35
C MET A 55 -12.26 -6.06 -74.48
N LYS A 56 -13.40 -5.36 -74.61
CA LYS A 56 -13.73 -4.21 -73.75
C LYS A 56 -13.82 -4.60 -72.27
N PHE A 57 -14.38 -5.77 -71.96
CA PHE A 57 -14.41 -6.26 -70.58
C PHE A 57 -13.01 -6.58 -70.05
N ASP A 58 -12.09 -7.07 -70.89
CA ASP A 58 -10.70 -7.30 -70.46
C ASP A 58 -9.97 -5.99 -70.14
N GLU A 59 -10.17 -4.95 -70.95
CA GLU A 59 -9.63 -3.61 -70.70
C GLU A 59 -10.17 -2.99 -69.40
N GLU A 60 -11.40 -3.33 -68.99
CA GLU A 60 -12.00 -2.87 -67.73
C GLU A 60 -11.63 -3.73 -66.51
N ILE A 61 -11.46 -5.04 -66.68
CA ILE A 61 -11.16 -5.97 -65.57
C ILE A 61 -9.70 -5.84 -65.11
N GLU A 62 -8.75 -5.70 -66.04
CA GLU A 62 -7.32 -5.66 -65.72
C GLU A 62 -6.92 -4.54 -64.72
N PRO A 63 -7.34 -3.27 -64.90
CA PRO A 63 -7.01 -2.21 -63.94
C PRO A 63 -7.66 -2.45 -62.56
N LEU A 64 -8.87 -2.99 -62.50
CA LEU A 64 -9.54 -3.34 -61.25
C LEU A 64 -8.82 -4.47 -60.50
N GLN A 65 -8.23 -5.43 -61.23
CA GLN A 65 -7.41 -6.49 -60.63
C GLN A 65 -6.12 -5.92 -60.01
N ARG A 66 -5.42 -5.04 -60.71
CA ARG A 66 -4.21 -4.37 -60.18
C ARG A 66 -4.53 -3.54 -58.93
N GLU A 67 -5.63 -2.80 -58.95
CA GLU A 67 -6.09 -2.01 -57.80
C GLU A 67 -6.42 -2.90 -56.60
N LYS A 68 -7.14 -4.02 -56.82
CA LYS A 68 -7.43 -5.01 -55.77
C LYS A 68 -6.15 -5.60 -55.16
N GLU A 69 -5.15 -5.93 -55.98
CA GLU A 69 -3.86 -6.45 -55.49
C GLU A 69 -3.10 -5.42 -54.64
N HIS A 70 -3.11 -4.15 -55.06
CA HIS A 70 -2.52 -3.07 -54.27
C HIS A 70 -3.22 -2.88 -52.92
N LEU A 71 -4.55 -2.94 -52.89
CA LEU A 71 -5.33 -2.88 -51.64
C LEU A 71 -5.03 -4.07 -50.71
N LEU A 72 -4.87 -5.28 -51.28
CA LEU A 72 -4.47 -6.47 -50.52
C LEU A 72 -3.07 -6.34 -49.91
N GLN A 73 -2.11 -5.78 -50.65
CA GLN A 73 -0.78 -5.48 -50.11
C GLN A 73 -0.85 -4.46 -48.98
N SER A 74 -1.58 -3.35 -49.17
CA SER A 74 -1.78 -2.31 -48.16
C SER A 74 -2.41 -2.87 -46.87
N ARG A 75 -3.43 -3.73 -47.00
CA ARG A 75 -4.07 -4.40 -45.85
C ARG A 75 -3.10 -5.32 -45.11
N SER A 76 -2.25 -6.06 -45.84
CA SER A 76 -1.24 -6.94 -45.24
C SER A 76 -0.20 -6.18 -44.41
N GLU A 77 0.23 -5.01 -44.88
CA GLU A 77 1.15 -4.15 -44.14
C GLU A 77 0.52 -3.61 -42.85
N LEU A 78 -0.73 -3.12 -42.93
CA LEU A 78 -1.46 -2.65 -41.74
C LEU A 78 -1.68 -3.77 -40.72
N LEU A 79 -1.96 -5.01 -41.16
CA LEU A 79 -2.07 -6.15 -40.25
C LEU A 79 -0.74 -6.48 -39.54
N LYS A 80 0.40 -6.35 -40.22
CA LYS A 80 1.72 -6.52 -39.59
C LYS A 80 1.98 -5.45 -38.54
N ILE A 81 1.64 -4.20 -38.83
CA ILE A 81 1.76 -3.08 -37.87
C ILE A 81 0.84 -3.32 -36.67
N PHE A 82 -0.41 -3.71 -36.91
CA PHE A 82 -1.38 -4.02 -35.86
C PHE A 82 -0.89 -5.16 -34.95
N ALA A 83 -0.35 -6.23 -35.52
CA ALA A 83 0.22 -7.35 -34.76
C ALA A 83 1.45 -6.91 -33.92
N GLY A 84 2.33 -6.08 -34.47
CA GLY A 84 3.48 -5.52 -33.75
C GLY A 84 3.07 -4.65 -32.57
N LEU A 85 2.05 -3.80 -32.75
CA LEU A 85 1.50 -2.95 -31.70
C LEU A 85 0.74 -3.75 -30.63
N ALA A 86 -0.01 -4.77 -31.04
CA ALA A 86 -0.70 -5.67 -30.11
C ALA A 86 0.31 -6.41 -29.20
N LEU A 87 1.41 -6.90 -29.77
CA LEU A 87 2.48 -7.55 -29.01
C LEU A 87 3.18 -6.59 -28.04
N ALA A 88 3.41 -5.34 -28.45
CA ALA A 88 3.97 -4.30 -27.58
C ALA A 88 3.02 -3.91 -26.43
N SER A 89 1.71 -3.96 -26.65
CA SER A 89 0.67 -3.71 -25.63
C SER A 89 0.52 -4.85 -24.62
N THR A 90 0.95 -6.06 -24.98
CA THR A 90 0.97 -7.24 -24.08
C THR A 90 2.25 -7.37 -23.24
N ALA A 91 3.20 -6.45 -23.36
CA ALA A 91 4.33 -6.42 -22.44
C ALA A 91 3.79 -6.25 -21.01
N PRO A 92 4.13 -7.14 -20.06
CA PRO A 92 3.64 -7.04 -18.69
C PRO A 92 4.04 -5.68 -18.14
N ASP A 93 3.03 -4.90 -17.70
CA ASP A 93 3.24 -3.62 -17.06
C ASP A 93 4.26 -3.79 -15.93
N PRO A 94 5.48 -3.22 -16.02
CA PRO A 94 6.51 -3.44 -15.02
C PRO A 94 6.13 -2.85 -13.66
N SER A 95 5.10 -2.00 -13.61
CA SER A 95 4.54 -1.50 -12.36
C SER A 95 3.55 -2.48 -11.71
N ARG A 96 3.11 -3.53 -12.41
CA ARG A 96 2.15 -4.51 -11.89
C ARG A 96 2.88 -5.69 -11.24
N ALA A 97 2.38 -6.11 -10.08
CA ALA A 97 2.82 -7.35 -9.45
C ALA A 97 2.54 -8.57 -10.33
N SER A 98 3.48 -9.53 -10.30
CA SER A 98 3.31 -10.80 -10.99
C SER A 98 2.14 -11.60 -10.38
N PRO A 99 1.51 -12.52 -11.13
CA PRO A 99 0.42 -13.35 -10.60
C PRO A 99 0.80 -14.09 -9.31
N HIS A 100 2.01 -14.63 -9.24
CA HIS A 100 2.53 -15.31 -8.06
C HIS A 100 2.58 -14.41 -6.80
N VAL A 101 2.92 -13.13 -6.96
CA VAL A 101 2.94 -12.16 -5.86
C VAL A 101 1.51 -11.86 -5.39
N LEU A 102 0.56 -11.75 -6.32
CA LEU A 102 -0.85 -11.53 -6.00
C LEU A 102 -1.47 -12.74 -5.28
N ASP A 103 -1.14 -13.97 -5.68
CA ASP A 103 -1.58 -15.19 -5.00
C ASP A 103 -1.04 -15.26 -3.57
N GLY A 104 0.22 -14.87 -3.37
CA GLY A 104 0.83 -14.74 -2.04
C GLY A 104 0.13 -13.69 -1.17
N LEU A 105 -0.19 -12.52 -1.74
CA LEU A 105 -0.97 -11.48 -1.06
C LEU A 105 -2.37 -11.95 -0.70
N GLN A 106 -3.03 -12.68 -1.59
CA GLN A 106 -4.37 -13.23 -1.34
C GLN A 106 -4.34 -14.20 -0.16
N THR A 107 -3.33 -15.09 -0.13
CA THR A 107 -3.11 -16.04 0.97
C THR A 107 -2.86 -15.30 2.29
N LEU A 108 -2.01 -14.27 2.28
CA LEU A 108 -1.75 -13.42 3.43
C LEU A 108 -3.03 -12.71 3.91
N ALA A 109 -3.79 -12.10 3.01
CA ALA A 109 -5.00 -11.37 3.35
C ALA A 109 -6.05 -12.26 4.03
N ILE A 110 -6.25 -13.47 3.51
CA ILE A 110 -7.14 -14.46 4.12
C ILE A 110 -6.66 -14.83 5.52
N ALA A 111 -5.36 -15.10 5.69
CA ALA A 111 -4.79 -15.44 6.99
C ALA A 111 -4.94 -14.30 8.01
N LEU A 112 -4.67 -13.05 7.61
CA LEU A 112 -4.81 -11.87 8.47
C LEU A 112 -6.27 -11.62 8.86
N ALA A 113 -7.22 -11.87 7.94
CA ALA A 113 -8.66 -11.73 8.22
C ALA A 113 -9.20 -12.83 9.16
N ALA A 114 -8.54 -13.98 9.23
CA ALA A 114 -8.91 -15.10 10.09
C ALA A 114 -8.17 -15.12 11.44
N TRP A 115 -7.15 -14.29 11.61
CA TRP A 115 -6.29 -14.31 12.80
C TRP A 115 -7.01 -13.86 14.07
N GLU A 116 -6.80 -14.51 15.20
CA GLU A 116 -7.41 -14.12 16.48
C GLU A 116 -6.65 -12.94 17.12
N LEU A 117 -7.35 -11.82 17.38
CA LEU A 117 -6.71 -10.58 17.87
C LEU A 117 -6.03 -10.70 19.25
N ASP A 118 -6.46 -11.67 20.06
CA ASP A 118 -5.94 -11.94 21.41
C ASP A 118 -4.78 -12.95 21.41
N ALA A 119 -4.39 -13.47 20.26
CA ALA A 119 -3.27 -14.40 20.16
C ALA A 119 -1.94 -13.69 20.43
N GLU A 120 -1.13 -14.26 21.32
CA GLU A 120 0.20 -13.72 21.68
C GLU A 120 1.16 -13.66 20.48
N TYR A 121 0.89 -14.44 19.44
CA TYR A 121 1.67 -14.53 18.22
C TYR A 121 0.78 -14.43 16.98
N LEU A 122 1.24 -13.65 16.00
CA LEU A 122 0.70 -13.67 14.65
C LEU A 122 1.65 -14.50 13.78
N GLU A 123 1.24 -15.73 13.50
CA GLU A 123 1.93 -16.59 12.54
C GLU A 123 1.47 -16.28 11.12
N LEU A 124 2.40 -15.83 10.28
CA LEU A 124 2.11 -15.60 8.87
C LEU A 124 2.30 -16.89 8.05
N PRO A 125 1.58 -17.04 6.93
CA PRO A 125 1.76 -18.18 6.04
C PRO A 125 3.22 -18.40 5.64
N LYS A 126 3.65 -19.66 5.61
CA LYS A 126 5.00 -20.03 5.13
C LYS A 126 5.04 -19.93 3.61
N GLY A 127 6.21 -19.61 3.06
CA GLY A 127 6.43 -19.59 1.61
C GLY A 127 5.87 -18.35 0.88
N LEU A 128 5.62 -17.25 1.60
CA LEU A 128 5.20 -15.99 0.98
C LEU A 128 6.28 -15.47 0.00
N PRO A 129 5.90 -14.93 -1.17
CA PRO A 129 6.82 -14.46 -2.22
C PRO A 129 7.84 -13.46 -1.69
N VAL A 130 9.11 -13.60 -2.07
CA VAL A 130 10.22 -12.78 -1.54
C VAL A 130 10.07 -11.29 -1.86
N GLU A 131 9.33 -10.99 -2.92
CA GLU A 131 9.00 -9.66 -3.42
C GLU A 131 8.10 -8.86 -2.47
N LEU A 132 7.38 -9.55 -1.57
CA LEU A 132 6.57 -8.87 -0.55
C LEU A 132 7.48 -8.16 0.48
N PRO A 133 7.01 -7.03 1.04
CA PRO A 133 7.71 -6.36 2.12
C PRO A 133 8.07 -7.33 3.24
N GLN A 134 9.30 -7.25 3.75
CA GLN A 134 9.76 -8.11 4.83
C GLN A 134 8.78 -8.16 6.02
N PRO A 135 8.19 -7.04 6.49
CA PRO A 135 7.23 -7.07 7.59
C PRO A 135 5.99 -7.93 7.32
N LEU A 136 5.60 -8.12 6.07
CA LEU A 136 4.46 -8.95 5.67
C LEU A 136 4.83 -10.42 5.43
N ARG A 137 6.10 -10.80 5.65
CA ARG A 137 6.61 -12.17 5.48
C ARG A 137 7.09 -12.80 6.77
N THR A 138 7.27 -12.01 7.82
CA THR A 138 7.81 -12.45 9.10
C THR A 138 6.71 -12.49 10.14
N SER A 139 6.46 -13.68 10.71
CA SER A 139 5.63 -13.84 11.91
C SER A 139 6.12 -12.91 13.03
N ILE A 140 5.19 -12.49 13.87
CA ILE A 140 5.45 -11.45 14.87
C ILE A 140 4.88 -11.81 16.24
N TYR A 141 5.68 -11.55 17.27
CA TYR A 141 5.27 -11.57 18.67
C TYR A 141 4.54 -10.29 19.05
N GLN A 142 3.38 -10.42 19.69
CA GLN A 142 2.54 -9.30 20.07
C GLN A 142 3.05 -8.64 21.37
N ARG A 143 3.86 -7.61 21.21
CA ARG A 143 4.40 -6.81 22.32
C ARG A 143 3.35 -5.97 23.02
N ARG A 144 3.62 -5.58 24.27
CA ARG A 144 2.78 -4.60 24.99
C ARG A 144 2.73 -3.25 24.27
N ALA A 145 3.84 -2.86 23.63
CA ALA A 145 3.90 -1.63 22.86
C ALA A 145 2.94 -1.62 21.65
N TYR A 146 2.79 -2.76 20.96
CA TYR A 146 1.89 -2.88 19.81
C TYR A 146 0.43 -2.78 20.21
N HIS A 147 0.04 -3.41 21.33
CA HIS A 147 -1.30 -3.28 21.90
C HIS A 147 -1.67 -1.82 22.19
N ARG A 148 -0.73 -1.02 22.72
CA ARG A 148 -0.96 0.41 22.97
C ARG A 148 -1.21 1.19 21.68
N VAL A 149 -0.45 0.89 20.62
CA VAL A 149 -0.65 1.51 19.31
C VAL A 149 -2.02 1.12 18.74
N ILE A 150 -2.34 -0.17 18.69
CA ILE A 150 -3.62 -0.67 18.17
C ILE A 150 -4.80 -0.06 18.95
N ARG A 151 -4.77 -0.12 20.29
CA ARG A 151 -5.82 0.51 21.13
C ARG A 151 -5.99 1.99 20.80
N ARG A 152 -4.91 2.72 20.52
CA ARG A 152 -4.97 4.13 20.18
C ARG A 152 -5.60 4.36 18.80
N LEU A 153 -5.36 3.47 17.85
CA LEU A 153 -6.04 3.47 16.55
C LEU A 153 -7.54 3.18 16.72
N CYS A 154 -7.94 2.22 17.56
CA CYS A 154 -9.36 1.94 17.85
C CYS A 154 -10.10 3.18 18.40
N ILE A 155 -9.45 3.93 19.30
CA ILE A 155 -10.01 5.16 19.87
C ILE A 155 -10.20 6.22 18.77
N ALA A 156 -9.28 6.29 17.80
CA ALA A 156 -9.38 7.21 16.67
C ALA A 156 -10.50 6.82 15.69
N GLU A 157 -10.76 5.52 15.50
CA GLU A 157 -11.87 5.02 14.67
C GLU A 157 -13.25 5.30 15.26
N GLY A 158 -13.37 5.23 16.60
CA GLY A 158 -14.66 5.07 17.24
C GLY A 158 -15.40 6.35 17.64
N GLY A 159 -14.72 7.48 17.92
CA GLY A 159 -15.39 8.70 18.41
C GLY A 159 -16.32 8.54 19.64
N MET A 160 -16.42 7.36 20.28
CA MET A 160 -17.39 7.07 21.33
C MET A 160 -16.83 6.20 22.45
N ARG A 161 -17.04 6.73 23.66
CA ARG A 161 -17.34 6.06 24.94
C ARG A 161 -16.97 4.57 25.00
N THR A 162 -15.86 4.29 25.66
CA THR A 162 -15.73 3.02 26.37
C THR A 162 -16.88 2.90 27.37
N PRO A 163 -17.68 1.82 27.37
CA PRO A 163 -18.41 1.45 28.56
C PRO A 163 -17.34 0.99 29.56
N ILE A 164 -17.03 1.85 30.52
CA ILE A 164 -16.42 1.38 31.76
C ILE A 164 -17.48 0.48 32.36
N GLY A 165 -17.20 -0.82 32.41
CA GLY A 165 -18.03 -1.75 33.15
C GLY A 165 -18.11 -1.24 34.58
N ASP A 166 -19.29 -0.77 34.97
CA ASP A 166 -19.65 -0.61 36.36
C ASP A 166 -19.52 -1.99 37.00
N GLY A 167 -18.39 -2.21 37.66
CA GLY A 167 -18.25 -3.19 38.70
C GLY A 167 -19.17 -2.77 39.84
N SER A 168 -20.46 -3.05 39.68
CA SER A 168 -21.43 -3.11 40.76
C SER A 168 -20.97 -4.17 41.75
N ARG A 169 -20.10 -3.77 42.67
CA ARG A 169 -20.01 -4.41 43.99
C ARG A 169 -21.10 -3.77 44.82
N THR A 170 -22.24 -4.44 44.84
CA THR A 170 -23.20 -4.33 45.93
C THR A 170 -22.52 -4.74 47.23
N THR A 171 -21.99 -3.77 47.98
CA THR A 171 -21.83 -3.91 49.42
C THR A 171 -22.99 -3.18 50.07
N SER A 172 -24.03 -3.93 50.40
CA SER A 172 -25.04 -3.56 51.37
C SER A 172 -24.36 -3.35 52.72
N LEU A 173 -24.36 -2.12 53.22
CA LEU A 173 -24.24 -1.83 54.63
C LEU A 173 -25.33 -0.81 54.97
N ASP A 174 -26.36 -1.33 55.61
CA ASP A 174 -27.37 -0.57 56.35
C ASP A 174 -26.69 0.32 57.38
N GLY A 175 -27.16 1.57 57.48
CA GLY A 175 -26.60 2.54 58.41
C GLY A 175 -27.31 3.88 58.35
N SER A 176 -28.52 3.90 58.90
CA SER A 176 -29.33 5.08 59.22
C SER A 176 -28.54 6.25 59.84
N GLY A 177 -28.79 7.47 59.37
CA GLY A 177 -28.25 8.68 60.01
C GLY A 177 -28.63 9.98 59.31
N SER A 178 -29.87 10.43 59.53
CA SER A 178 -30.35 11.77 59.23
C SER A 178 -29.66 12.80 60.14
N VAL A 179 -29.01 13.84 59.58
CA VAL A 179 -29.06 15.24 60.04
C VAL A 179 -28.73 16.16 58.86
N GLY A 180 -29.56 17.19 58.67
CA GLY A 180 -29.47 18.14 57.57
C GLY A 180 -28.32 19.15 57.65
N GLY A 181 -28.04 19.76 56.51
CA GLY A 181 -27.13 20.88 56.37
C GLY A 181 -27.29 21.47 54.98
N GLY A 182 -28.00 22.60 54.89
CA GLY A 182 -28.16 23.36 53.66
C GLY A 182 -26.80 23.86 53.15
N GLY A 183 -26.48 23.49 51.91
CA GLY A 183 -25.37 24.03 51.14
C GLY A 183 -25.85 24.18 49.71
N VAL A 184 -25.98 25.43 49.27
CA VAL A 184 -26.28 25.79 47.88
C VAL A 184 -25.11 25.32 47.02
N ALA A 185 -25.20 24.12 46.45
CA ALA A 185 -24.27 23.64 45.46
C ALA A 185 -24.56 24.37 44.15
N ALA A 186 -23.75 25.40 43.85
CA ALA A 186 -23.62 25.91 42.51
C ALA A 186 -23.27 24.73 41.59
N SER A 187 -24.22 24.29 40.78
CA SER A 187 -23.98 23.36 39.70
C SER A 187 -23.07 24.07 38.70
N VAL A 188 -21.76 23.91 38.88
CA VAL A 188 -20.79 24.21 37.83
C VAL A 188 -21.11 23.23 36.71
N SER A 189 -21.88 23.69 35.74
CA SER A 189 -22.03 23.00 34.46
C SER A 189 -20.64 23.00 33.84
N VAL A 190 -19.92 21.90 34.02
CA VAL A 190 -18.71 21.64 33.26
C VAL A 190 -19.15 21.66 31.80
N PRO A 191 -18.64 22.59 30.97
CA PRO A 191 -19.01 22.62 29.56
C PRO A 191 -18.68 21.24 28.97
N PRO A 192 -19.53 20.69 28.08
CA PRO A 192 -19.21 19.43 27.44
C PRO A 192 -17.83 19.60 26.80
N MET A 193 -16.86 18.82 27.28
CA MET A 193 -15.51 18.81 26.70
C MET A 193 -15.71 18.67 25.19
N ALA A 194 -15.28 19.69 24.47
CA ALA A 194 -15.33 19.74 23.02
C ALA A 194 -14.90 18.38 22.49
N ALA A 195 -15.77 17.73 21.71
CA ALA A 195 -15.49 16.45 21.07
C ALA A 195 -14.09 16.54 20.47
N THR A 196 -13.14 15.85 21.11
CA THR A 196 -11.74 15.92 20.74
C THR A 196 -11.71 15.36 19.33
N ARG A 197 -11.47 16.22 18.33
CA ARG A 197 -11.39 15.82 16.92
C ARG A 197 -10.62 14.51 16.85
N ALA A 198 -11.27 13.46 16.33
CA ALA A 198 -10.62 12.18 16.10
C ALA A 198 -9.32 12.48 15.34
N PHE A 199 -8.18 12.12 15.93
CA PHE A 199 -6.89 12.35 15.32
C PHE A 199 -6.84 11.52 14.04
N VAL A 200 -6.90 12.19 12.90
CA VAL A 200 -7.06 11.55 11.59
C VAL A 200 -5.74 10.89 11.15
N GLY A 201 -4.60 11.31 11.71
CA GLY A 201 -3.27 10.77 11.39
C GLY A 201 -2.45 10.45 12.63
N ASN A 202 -1.78 9.31 12.64
CA ASN A 202 -0.88 8.88 13.71
C ASN A 202 0.54 8.71 13.16
N VAL A 203 1.52 9.30 13.81
CA VAL A 203 2.95 9.16 13.48
C VAL A 203 3.62 8.31 14.56
N LEU A 204 3.95 7.08 14.22
CA LEU A 204 4.68 6.15 15.09
C LEU A 204 6.19 6.43 14.98
N THR A 205 6.78 6.94 16.06
CA THR A 205 8.20 7.20 16.21
C THR A 205 8.83 6.30 17.28
N GLY A 206 10.15 6.28 17.35
CA GLY A 206 10.92 5.53 18.35
C GLY A 206 12.31 5.16 17.84
N PRO A 207 13.13 4.51 18.67
CA PRO A 207 14.51 4.16 18.32
C PRO A 207 14.63 3.37 17.00
N PRO A 208 15.76 3.46 16.27
CA PRO A 208 16.01 2.60 15.12
C PRO A 208 15.87 1.14 15.55
N GLY A 209 15.26 0.28 14.74
CA GLY A 209 15.18 -1.16 15.05
C GLY A 209 14.27 -1.57 16.21
N CYS A 210 13.45 -0.67 16.78
CA CYS A 210 12.45 -1.04 17.79
C CYS A 210 11.25 -1.83 17.24
N GLY A 211 11.22 -2.11 15.93
CA GLY A 211 10.19 -2.91 15.26
C GLY A 211 8.97 -2.13 14.78
N LYS A 212 9.14 -0.86 14.36
CA LYS A 212 8.03 0.00 13.87
C LYS A 212 7.33 -0.64 12.68
N SER A 213 8.08 -0.92 11.62
CA SER A 213 7.60 -1.61 10.41
C SER A 213 6.95 -2.96 10.72
N SER A 214 7.48 -3.68 11.72
CA SER A 214 6.99 -5.01 12.11
C SER A 214 5.55 -4.99 12.62
N ILE A 215 5.03 -3.86 13.13
CA ILE A 215 3.63 -3.80 13.58
C ILE A 215 2.61 -3.88 12.43
N ALA A 216 3.03 -3.61 11.18
CA ALA A 216 2.15 -3.54 10.02
C ALA A 216 1.16 -4.72 9.90
N PRO A 217 1.58 -6.00 9.90
CA PRO A 217 0.67 -7.13 9.83
C PRO A 217 -0.36 -7.17 10.98
N LEU A 218 0.01 -6.76 12.20
CA LEU A 218 -0.92 -6.71 13.33
C LEU A 218 -1.98 -5.61 13.14
N VAL A 219 -1.58 -4.44 12.65
CA VAL A 219 -2.51 -3.35 12.33
C VAL A 219 -3.43 -3.77 11.20
N ILE A 220 -2.90 -4.42 10.15
CA ILE A 220 -3.70 -4.91 9.02
C ILE A 220 -4.71 -5.96 9.49
N ALA A 221 -4.29 -6.92 10.33
CA ALA A 221 -5.21 -7.93 10.87
C ALA A 221 -6.33 -7.30 11.70
N HIS A 222 -6.00 -6.32 12.55
CA HIS A 222 -7.00 -5.54 13.28
C HIS A 222 -8.01 -4.86 12.35
N LEU A 223 -7.51 -4.18 11.31
CA LEU A 223 -8.37 -3.52 10.31
C LEU A 223 -9.20 -4.53 9.50
N ALA A 224 -8.69 -5.74 9.27
CA ALA A 224 -9.41 -6.82 8.60
C ALA A 224 -10.62 -7.31 9.41
N HIS A 225 -10.49 -7.42 10.74
CA HIS A 225 -11.61 -7.72 11.64
C HIS A 225 -12.72 -6.68 11.56
N HIS A 226 -12.33 -5.41 11.41
CA HIS A 226 -13.25 -4.29 11.26
C HIS A 226 -13.70 -4.05 9.80
N LYS A 227 -13.43 -5.00 8.89
CA LYS A 227 -13.84 -4.97 7.48
C LYS A 227 -13.41 -3.67 6.77
N LYS A 228 -12.21 -3.18 7.05
CA LYS A 228 -11.67 -1.95 6.46
C LYS A 228 -10.90 -2.23 5.17
N THR A 229 -10.78 -1.21 4.32
CA THR A 229 -9.84 -1.23 3.20
C THR A 229 -8.52 -0.64 3.66
N VAL A 230 -7.41 -1.33 3.37
CA VAL A 230 -6.06 -0.91 3.76
C VAL A 230 -5.20 -0.72 2.52
N LEU A 231 -4.55 0.43 2.43
CA LEU A 231 -3.50 0.69 1.47
C LEU A 231 -2.17 0.80 2.22
N TYR A 232 -1.30 -0.18 2.03
CA TYR A 232 0.01 -0.24 2.64
C TYR A 232 1.08 0.22 1.66
N ARG A 233 1.72 1.35 1.95
CA ARG A 233 2.90 1.85 1.24
C ARG A 233 4.15 1.37 1.96
N TYR A 234 5.02 0.67 1.24
CA TYR A 234 6.32 0.24 1.72
C TYR A 234 7.43 0.79 0.82
N PHE A 235 8.37 1.52 1.41
CA PHE A 235 9.59 1.97 0.74
C PHE A 235 10.74 1.01 1.04
N SER A 236 11.42 0.56 -0.01
CA SER A 236 12.70 -0.15 0.12
C SER A 236 13.76 0.60 -0.68
N PRO A 237 14.95 0.88 -0.12
CA PRO A 237 16.04 1.55 -0.84
C PRO A 237 16.49 0.81 -2.12
N ARG A 238 16.17 -0.48 -2.23
CA ARG A 238 16.57 -1.35 -3.35
C ARG A 238 15.48 -1.51 -4.41
N SER A 239 14.27 -1.01 -4.17
CA SER A 239 13.13 -1.17 -5.07
C SER A 239 12.35 0.14 -5.21
N LEU A 240 11.46 0.21 -6.19
CA LEU A 240 10.46 1.27 -6.24
C LEU A 240 9.54 1.20 -4.99
N ASP A 241 8.84 2.30 -4.72
CA ASP A 241 7.73 2.34 -3.77
C ASP A 241 6.74 1.22 -4.10
N GLN A 242 6.35 0.45 -3.09
CA GLN A 242 5.37 -0.61 -3.22
C GLN A 242 4.07 -0.15 -2.56
N TYR A 243 2.98 -0.15 -3.32
CA TYR A 243 1.64 0.09 -2.80
C TYR A 243 0.86 -1.22 -2.86
N ILE A 244 0.40 -1.69 -1.71
CA ILE A 244 -0.33 -2.94 -1.54
C ILE A 244 -1.73 -2.61 -1.06
N LEU A 245 -2.73 -2.96 -1.86
CA LEU A 245 -4.13 -2.86 -1.50
C LEU A 245 -4.59 -4.18 -0.86
N LEU A 246 -5.25 -4.08 0.29
CA LEU A 246 -5.92 -5.16 0.98
C LEU A 246 -7.33 -4.69 1.35
N ASP A 247 -8.33 -5.15 0.61
CA ASP A 247 -9.71 -4.74 0.80
C ASP A 247 -10.53 -5.86 1.48
N PHE A 248 -10.75 -5.70 2.78
CA PHE A 248 -11.46 -6.66 3.62
C PHE A 248 -12.98 -6.43 3.67
N THR A 249 -13.51 -5.48 2.89
CA THR A 249 -14.97 -5.25 2.76
C THR A 249 -15.67 -6.36 1.97
N THR A 250 -14.90 -7.14 1.21
CA THR A 250 -15.37 -8.25 0.37
C THR A 250 -14.96 -9.60 0.95
N SER A 251 -15.67 -10.67 0.53
CA SER A 251 -15.32 -12.05 0.87
C SER A 251 -15.33 -12.89 -0.42
N PRO A 252 -14.18 -13.42 -0.88
CA PRO A 252 -12.84 -13.27 -0.29
C PRO A 252 -12.31 -11.82 -0.36
N PRO A 253 -11.31 -11.44 0.47
CA PRO A 253 -10.70 -10.11 0.41
C PRO A 253 -10.12 -9.84 -0.98
N ARG A 254 -10.22 -8.61 -1.46
CA ARG A 254 -9.60 -8.21 -2.73
C ARG A 254 -8.19 -7.67 -2.48
N VAL A 255 -7.23 -8.13 -3.28
CA VAL A 255 -5.83 -7.67 -3.19
C VAL A 255 -5.34 -7.07 -4.50
N ASP A 256 -4.41 -6.12 -4.41
CA ASP A 256 -3.70 -5.59 -5.57
C ASP A 256 -2.34 -5.02 -5.15
N MET A 257 -1.42 -4.87 -6.10
CA MET A 257 -0.11 -4.31 -5.83
C MET A 257 0.46 -3.55 -7.04
N GLU A 258 1.03 -2.38 -6.77
CA GLU A 258 1.67 -1.50 -7.75
C GLU A 258 3.06 -1.05 -7.27
N TYR A 259 4.07 -1.19 -8.14
CA TYR A 259 5.43 -0.67 -7.97
C TYR A 259 5.54 0.70 -8.64
N SER A 260 5.38 1.78 -7.89
CA SER A 260 5.38 3.14 -8.44
C SER A 260 5.50 4.19 -7.34
N GLU A 261 6.20 5.31 -7.59
CA GLU A 261 6.16 6.48 -6.68
C GLU A 261 4.77 7.14 -6.66
N THR A 262 4.01 6.99 -7.75
CA THR A 262 2.67 7.55 -7.95
C THR A 262 1.73 6.44 -8.45
N PRO A 263 1.02 5.74 -7.56
CA PRO A 263 0.30 4.53 -7.95
C PRO A 263 -0.98 4.91 -8.69
N LYS A 264 -0.98 4.85 -10.02
CA LYS A 264 -2.07 5.37 -10.85
C LYS A 264 -3.34 4.53 -10.70
N ARG A 265 -3.18 3.21 -10.58
CA ARG A 265 -4.31 2.27 -10.45
C ARG A 265 -4.93 2.35 -9.07
N LEU A 266 -4.10 2.60 -8.06
CA LEU A 266 -4.54 2.71 -6.67
C LEU A 266 -4.84 4.16 -6.23
N ALA A 267 -4.75 5.13 -7.15
CA ALA A 267 -4.95 6.55 -6.87
C ALA A 267 -6.35 6.86 -6.31
N GLY A 268 -7.37 6.06 -6.65
CA GLY A 268 -8.71 6.18 -6.07
C GLY A 268 -8.72 5.88 -4.57
N TYR A 269 -8.00 4.85 -4.13
CA TYR A 269 -7.92 4.45 -2.73
C TYR A 269 -7.12 5.46 -1.89
N LEU A 270 -6.07 6.06 -2.46
CA LEU A 270 -5.28 7.11 -1.80
C LEU A 270 -6.10 8.37 -1.46
N ARG A 271 -7.16 8.66 -2.21
CA ARG A 271 -8.02 9.83 -2.00
C ARG A 271 -9.29 9.53 -1.20
N SER A 272 -9.51 8.27 -0.85
CA SER A 272 -10.71 7.83 -0.15
C SER A 272 -10.56 8.08 1.35
N SER A 273 -11.58 8.68 1.98
CA SER A 273 -11.67 8.83 3.43
C SER A 273 -11.89 7.50 4.16
N GLU A 274 -12.35 6.47 3.45
CA GLU A 274 -12.67 5.15 4.00
C GLU A 274 -11.47 4.18 3.97
N THR A 275 -10.41 4.54 3.24
CA THR A 275 -9.21 3.70 3.12
C THR A 275 -8.22 4.07 4.22
N TRP A 276 -7.78 3.07 4.98
CA TRP A 276 -6.66 3.20 5.89
C TRP A 276 -5.32 3.23 5.16
N LEU A 277 -4.55 4.30 5.34
CA LEU A 277 -3.21 4.41 4.78
C LEU A 277 -2.16 4.03 5.83
N LEU A 278 -1.45 2.93 5.58
CA LEU A 278 -0.29 2.52 6.36
C LEU A 278 0.98 2.88 5.60
N TRP A 279 1.82 3.73 6.18
CA TRP A 279 2.99 4.30 5.50
C TRP A 279 4.28 3.87 6.18
N ASP A 280 5.02 2.97 5.57
CA ASP A 280 6.32 2.49 6.05
C ASP A 280 7.44 3.03 5.14
N GLY A 281 8.12 4.07 5.60
CA GLY A 281 9.20 4.69 4.84
C GLY A 281 9.32 6.19 5.02
N PRO A 282 10.27 6.82 4.29
CA PRO A 282 10.44 8.27 4.29
C PRO A 282 9.25 8.99 3.61
N PRO A 283 9.11 10.30 3.84
CA PRO A 283 8.24 11.16 3.04
C PRO A 283 8.63 11.11 1.56
N THR A 284 7.67 11.32 0.66
CA THR A 284 7.96 11.43 -0.78
C THR A 284 8.71 12.73 -1.08
N LYS A 285 9.56 12.72 -2.11
CA LYS A 285 10.39 13.88 -2.52
C LYS A 285 9.59 15.12 -2.92
N LYS A 286 8.30 14.99 -3.23
CA LYS A 286 7.42 16.08 -3.70
C LYS A 286 6.60 16.76 -2.58
N GLY A 287 6.87 16.45 -1.30
CA GLY A 287 6.04 16.96 -0.19
C GLY A 287 4.62 16.37 -0.14
N SER A 288 4.26 15.50 -1.10
CA SER A 288 2.97 14.81 -1.18
C SER A 288 2.80 13.69 -0.15
N GLY A 289 3.80 13.46 0.71
CA GLY A 289 3.76 12.52 1.83
C GLY A 289 3.47 13.20 3.17
N GLN A 290 3.19 14.51 3.17
CA GLN A 290 2.67 15.19 4.35
C GLN A 290 1.27 14.67 4.67
N PHE A 291 0.98 14.56 5.97
CA PHE A 291 -0.36 14.23 6.42
C PHE A 291 -1.32 15.39 6.05
N ASN A 292 -2.12 15.21 4.99
CA ASN A 292 -3.03 16.24 4.50
C ASN A 292 -4.32 16.37 5.35
N GLY A 293 -4.52 15.48 6.32
CA GLY A 293 -5.74 15.45 7.14
C GLY A 293 -6.89 14.64 6.53
N ASP A 294 -6.67 14.01 5.37
CA ASP A 294 -7.68 13.27 4.63
C ASP A 294 -7.57 11.76 4.92
N GLY A 295 -8.50 11.25 5.73
CA GLY A 295 -8.65 9.81 5.98
C GLY A 295 -7.68 9.23 7.02
N PRO A 296 -8.02 8.04 7.58
CA PRO A 296 -7.27 7.46 8.67
C PRO A 296 -5.87 6.99 8.22
N MET A 297 -4.83 7.47 8.88
CA MET A 297 -3.45 7.18 8.50
C MET A 297 -2.58 6.77 9.70
N LEU A 298 -1.70 5.80 9.49
CA LEU A 298 -0.59 5.47 10.38
C LEU A 298 0.73 5.56 9.60
N VAL A 299 1.61 6.45 10.04
CA VAL A 299 2.97 6.59 9.53
C VAL A 299 3.95 5.92 10.46
N MET A 300 4.63 4.90 9.98
CA MET A 300 5.77 4.27 10.64
C MET A 300 7.02 5.07 10.25
N SER A 301 7.28 6.15 10.99
CA SER A 301 8.32 7.10 10.65
C SER A 301 9.70 6.46 10.73
N SER A 302 10.56 6.82 9.78
CA SER A 302 12.01 6.61 9.88
C SER A 302 12.57 7.29 11.14
N PRO A 303 13.62 6.75 11.77
CA PRO A 303 14.30 7.37 12.90
C PRO A 303 15.00 8.71 12.57
N ASN A 304 15.00 9.15 11.30
CA ASN A 304 15.56 10.43 10.89
C ASN A 304 14.67 11.60 11.33
N ASP A 305 15.24 12.52 12.11
CA ASP A 305 14.59 13.73 12.63
C ASP A 305 13.93 14.59 11.53
N LYS A 306 14.59 14.75 10.38
CA LYS A 306 14.03 15.50 9.24
C LYS A 306 12.75 14.86 8.71
N ASN A 307 12.69 13.52 8.66
CA ASN A 307 11.51 12.80 8.20
C ASN A 307 10.37 12.91 9.21
N TYR A 308 10.69 12.80 10.50
CA TYR A 308 9.71 12.98 11.58
C TYR A 308 9.07 14.37 11.51
N HIS A 309 9.88 15.43 11.45
CA HIS A 309 9.38 16.79 11.35
C HIS A 309 8.54 17.01 10.09
N GLU A 310 8.88 16.38 8.97
CA GLU A 310 8.08 16.46 7.75
C GLU A 310 6.69 15.82 7.91
N PHE A 311 6.58 14.68 8.59
CA PHE A 311 5.29 14.05 8.83
C PHE A 311 4.41 14.82 9.83
N VAL A 312 5.02 15.40 10.87
CA VAL A 312 4.29 16.13 11.93
C VAL A 312 3.87 17.54 11.51
N LYS A 313 4.43 18.10 10.44
CA LYS A 313 3.94 19.35 9.83
C LYS A 313 2.47 19.27 9.40
N GLY A 314 1.95 18.08 9.12
CA GLY A 314 0.56 17.88 8.71
C GLY A 314 -0.46 18.25 9.80
N LYS A 315 -1.62 18.76 9.39
CA LYS A 315 -2.68 19.17 10.34
C LYS A 315 -3.29 17.95 11.02
N GLY A 316 -3.30 17.92 12.35
CA GLY A 316 -4.02 16.90 13.13
C GLY A 316 -3.27 15.58 13.35
N ALA A 317 -1.95 15.57 13.14
CA ALA A 317 -1.12 14.41 13.42
C ALA A 317 -0.92 14.20 14.94
N ALA A 318 -1.23 13.00 15.42
CA ALA A 318 -0.87 12.53 16.77
C ALA A 318 0.43 11.74 16.73
N VAL A 319 1.38 12.08 17.60
CA VAL A 319 2.65 11.34 17.69
C VAL A 319 2.51 10.20 18.70
N LEU A 320 2.81 8.99 18.27
CA LEU A 320 2.88 7.79 19.11
C LEU A 320 4.35 7.39 19.25
N HIS A 321 4.82 7.20 20.48
CA HIS A 321 6.18 6.72 20.71
C HIS A 321 6.18 5.21 20.98
N MET A 322 7.11 4.50 20.35
CA MET A 322 7.30 3.07 20.54
C MET A 322 8.68 2.74 21.10
N ASN A 323 8.67 2.23 22.33
CA ASN A 323 9.88 1.85 23.06
C ASN A 323 10.60 0.65 22.41
N ALA A 324 11.90 0.55 22.72
CA ALA A 324 12.70 -0.65 22.48
C ALA A 324 12.09 -1.89 23.16
N PHE A 325 12.58 -3.08 22.81
CA PHE A 325 12.11 -4.33 23.43
C PHE A 325 12.43 -4.33 24.92
N ALA A 326 11.46 -4.72 25.74
CA ALA A 326 11.76 -5.09 27.11
C ALA A 326 12.49 -6.45 27.10
N LEU A 327 13.33 -6.71 28.10
CA LEU A 327 14.15 -7.92 28.14
C LEU A 327 13.30 -9.20 28.13
N ASP A 328 12.17 -9.21 28.84
CA ASP A 328 11.22 -10.32 28.86
C ASP A 328 10.57 -10.55 27.48
N GLU A 329 10.19 -9.48 26.78
CA GLU A 329 9.71 -9.57 25.40
C GLU A 329 10.81 -10.12 24.49
N PHE A 330 12.03 -9.65 24.65
CA PHE A 330 13.17 -10.04 23.84
C PHE A 330 13.51 -11.53 23.98
N LEU A 331 13.49 -12.05 25.21
CA LEU A 331 13.73 -13.47 25.50
C LEU A 331 12.69 -14.40 24.89
N LYS A 332 11.43 -13.95 24.74
CA LYS A 332 10.39 -14.71 24.04
C LYS A 332 10.59 -14.74 22.53
N VAL A 333 11.19 -13.69 21.97
CA VAL A 333 11.41 -13.57 20.52
C VAL A 333 12.71 -14.26 20.09
N ALA A 334 13.75 -14.29 20.92
CA ALA A 334 15.07 -14.84 20.57
C ALA A 334 15.05 -16.27 19.96
N PRO A 335 14.26 -17.23 20.49
CA PRO A 335 14.16 -18.56 19.90
C PRO A 335 13.61 -18.56 18.46
N MET A 336 12.71 -17.61 18.13
CA MET A 336 12.12 -17.50 16.79
C MET A 336 13.15 -17.10 15.73
N TYR A 337 14.26 -16.48 16.15
CA TYR A 337 15.35 -16.04 15.29
C TYR A 337 16.57 -16.96 15.40
N ASN A 338 16.43 -18.14 16.02
CA ASN A 338 17.52 -19.09 16.27
C ASN A 338 18.73 -18.47 16.98
N VAL A 339 18.47 -17.53 17.91
CA VAL A 339 19.51 -16.90 18.72
C VAL A 339 19.56 -17.60 20.08
N ALA A 340 20.75 -18.05 20.49
CA ALA A 340 20.95 -18.61 21.82
C ALA A 340 20.66 -17.55 22.90
N ILE A 341 19.89 -17.93 23.92
CA ILE A 341 19.45 -17.01 24.98
C ILE A 341 20.62 -16.27 25.66
N PRO A 342 21.75 -16.90 26.01
CA PRO A 342 22.89 -16.20 26.61
C PRO A 342 23.41 -15.06 25.73
N ASP A 343 23.64 -15.33 24.43
CA ASP A 343 24.09 -14.34 23.44
C ASP A 343 23.07 -13.22 23.29
N ALA A 344 21.78 -13.57 23.30
CA ALA A 344 20.68 -12.63 23.19
C ALA A 344 20.68 -11.65 24.38
N VAL A 345 20.85 -12.15 25.62
CA VAL A 345 20.91 -11.32 26.84
C VAL A 345 22.13 -10.40 26.82
N GLU A 346 23.29 -10.91 26.39
CA GLU A 346 24.50 -10.11 26.27
C GLU A 346 24.33 -8.97 25.27
N ARG A 347 23.84 -9.28 24.06
CA ARG A 347 23.57 -8.28 23.03
C ARG A 347 22.48 -7.29 23.45
N TYR A 348 21.46 -7.74 24.18
CA TYR A 348 20.46 -6.84 24.75
C TYR A 348 21.12 -5.78 25.65
N ARG A 349 22.07 -6.18 26.52
CA ARG A 349 22.79 -5.25 27.39
C ARG A 349 23.63 -4.25 26.60
N ILE A 350 24.26 -4.71 25.51
CA ILE A 350 25.10 -3.87 24.65
C ILE A 350 24.26 -2.86 23.86
N PHE A 351 23.12 -3.28 23.31
CA PHE A 351 22.33 -2.49 22.35
C PHE A 351 21.03 -1.91 22.93
N GLY A 352 20.80 -2.02 24.24
CA GLY A 352 19.67 -1.39 24.93
C GLY A 352 18.29 -1.87 24.45
N GLY A 353 18.17 -3.14 24.06
CA GLY A 353 16.90 -3.73 23.61
C GLY A 353 16.47 -3.38 22.18
N VAL A 354 17.37 -2.88 21.33
CA VAL A 354 17.10 -2.73 19.89
C VAL A 354 17.15 -4.10 19.21
N ILE A 355 16.06 -4.51 18.54
CA ILE A 355 15.91 -5.91 18.08
C ILE A 355 16.88 -6.31 16.99
N ARG A 356 17.07 -5.48 15.96
CA ARG A 356 17.89 -5.84 14.79
C ARG A 356 19.33 -6.18 15.17
N PRO A 357 20.07 -5.34 15.91
CA PRO A 357 21.42 -5.68 16.36
C PRO A 357 21.44 -6.77 17.41
N ALA A 358 20.37 -6.95 18.19
CA ALA A 358 20.35 -7.96 19.24
C ALA A 358 19.95 -9.38 18.76
N LEU A 359 19.18 -9.50 17.67
CA LEU A 359 18.70 -10.77 17.10
C LEU A 359 19.41 -11.21 15.82
N VAL A 360 20.24 -10.36 15.20
CA VAL A 360 21.05 -10.78 14.05
C VAL A 360 22.31 -11.49 14.55
N LYS A 361 22.69 -12.61 13.92
CA LYS A 361 24.01 -13.22 14.12
C LYS A 361 25.05 -12.28 13.52
N LEU A 362 25.71 -11.50 14.38
CA LEU A 362 26.76 -10.58 13.98
C LEU A 362 28.06 -11.36 13.82
N GLU A 363 28.74 -11.19 12.69
CA GLU A 363 30.16 -11.50 12.57
C GLU A 363 30.96 -10.44 13.33
N GLU A 364 32.11 -10.79 13.91
CA GLU A 364 32.87 -9.91 14.83
C GLU A 364 33.17 -8.52 14.25
N GLU A 365 33.49 -8.45 12.95
CA GLU A 365 33.80 -7.20 12.23
C GLU A 365 32.56 -6.29 12.04
N ASN A 366 31.36 -6.90 11.95
CA ASN A 366 30.09 -6.19 11.85
C ASN A 366 29.62 -5.67 13.21
N GLU A 367 30.00 -6.35 14.30
CA GLU A 367 29.64 -5.95 15.66
C GLU A 367 30.36 -4.65 16.06
N GLU A 368 31.65 -4.51 15.76
CA GLU A 368 32.39 -3.28 16.08
C GLU A 368 31.88 -2.07 15.27
N THR A 369 31.54 -2.29 14.00
CA THR A 369 30.93 -1.27 13.12
C THR A 369 29.53 -0.85 13.61
N LEU A 370 28.72 -1.81 14.08
CA LEU A 370 27.42 -1.52 14.69
C LEU A 370 27.53 -0.81 16.03
N ARG A 371 28.49 -1.21 16.88
CA ARG A 371 28.78 -0.51 18.14
C ARG A 371 29.17 0.94 17.88
N LYS A 372 30.01 1.22 16.88
CA LYS A 372 30.42 2.59 16.48
C LYS A 372 29.27 3.43 15.91
N SER A 373 28.32 2.82 15.18
CA SER A 373 27.16 3.54 14.61
C SER A 373 26.00 3.74 15.58
N VAL A 374 25.84 2.85 16.57
CA VAL A 374 24.86 2.99 17.65
C VAL A 374 25.42 3.86 18.79
N SER A 375 26.74 3.91 18.97
CA SER A 375 27.38 4.73 20.00
C SER A 375 27.29 6.22 19.68
N GLY A 376 26.39 6.90 20.37
CA GLY A 376 26.64 8.27 20.80
C GLY A 376 25.62 9.29 20.32
N ASN A 377 25.49 9.52 19.02
CA ASN A 377 24.77 10.71 18.54
C ASN A 377 23.33 10.45 18.12
N ASP A 378 23.04 9.40 17.35
CA ASP A 378 21.67 9.13 16.88
C ASP A 378 20.78 8.57 18.00
N ALA A 379 21.35 7.72 18.88
CA ALA A 379 20.64 7.19 20.05
C ALA A 379 20.41 8.26 21.13
N ARG A 380 21.38 9.17 21.37
CA ARG A 380 21.18 10.32 22.28
C ARG A 380 20.22 11.34 21.69
N GLN A 381 20.31 11.68 20.39
CA GLN A 381 19.36 12.60 19.77
C GLN A 381 17.91 12.10 19.85
N LEU A 382 17.68 10.79 19.74
CA LEU A 382 16.33 10.22 19.90
C LEU A 382 15.88 10.13 21.37
N LEU A 383 16.79 9.91 22.33
CA LEU A 383 16.52 10.02 23.77
C LEU A 383 16.30 11.49 24.21
N ASP A 384 17.00 12.43 23.59
CA ASP A 384 16.85 13.87 23.83
C ASP A 384 15.57 14.40 23.17
N LEU A 385 15.16 13.86 22.01
CA LEU A 385 13.82 14.06 21.44
C LEU A 385 12.72 13.48 22.35
N ASP A 386 13.01 12.40 23.09
CA ASP A 386 12.12 11.87 24.13
C ASP A 386 11.95 12.90 25.26
N LEU A 387 13.04 13.52 25.72
CA LEU A 387 13.01 14.55 26.76
C LEU A 387 12.41 15.88 26.29
N VAL A 388 12.64 16.29 25.04
CA VAL A 388 12.08 17.51 24.44
C VAL A 388 10.60 17.32 24.08
N GLY A 389 10.20 16.15 23.57
CA GLY A 389 8.81 15.80 23.29
C GLY A 389 7.98 15.62 24.56
N ILE A 390 8.57 15.05 25.63
CA ILE A 390 7.96 15.00 26.96
C ILE A 390 7.84 16.42 27.55
N ARG A 391 8.88 17.27 27.45
CA ARG A 391 8.81 18.67 27.91
C ARG A 391 7.77 19.49 27.15
N SER A 392 7.68 19.32 25.83
CA SER A 392 6.69 19.98 24.96
C SER A 392 5.25 19.55 25.28
N ARG A 393 5.02 18.28 25.65
CA ARG A 393 3.71 17.80 26.12
C ARG A 393 3.39 18.25 27.54
N MET A 394 4.39 18.32 28.43
CA MET A 394 4.18 18.87 29.78
C MET A 394 3.80 20.35 29.75
N SER A 395 4.20 21.11 28.73
CA SER A 395 3.73 22.49 28.51
C SER A 395 2.32 22.61 27.90
N HIS A 396 1.73 21.52 27.41
CA HIS A 396 0.37 21.51 26.84
C HIS A 396 -0.61 20.60 27.62
N THR A 397 -0.22 20.06 28.77
CA THR A 397 -1.08 19.24 29.65
C THR A 397 -0.92 19.60 31.12
N LEU A 398 -0.63 20.88 31.38
CA LEU A 398 -0.86 21.53 32.67
C LEU A 398 -1.86 22.68 32.47
N VAL A 399 -3.10 22.32 32.13
CA VAL A 399 -4.38 22.75 32.73
C VAL A 399 -5.40 21.65 32.42
#